data_AF-A0A3B4BH03-F1
#
_entry.id   AF-A0A3B4BH03-F1
#
_cell.length_a   1.000
_cell.length_b   1.000
_cell.length_c   1.000
_cell.angle_alpha   90.00
_cell.angle_beta   90.00
_cell.angle_gamma   90.00
#
_symmetry.space_group_name_H-M   'P 1'
#
loop_
_entity.id
_entity.type
_entity.pdbx_description
1 polymer ?
#
loop_
_entity_poly.entity_id
_entity_poly.type
_entity_poly.pdbx_seq_one_letter_code
_entity_poly.pdbx_strand_id
1 'polypeptide(L)'
;MRRLTKKKALNLVKELDAFPKIPDSYVESTASGGTAFTFMALLAFLEFFVYRDTWMKYEYEVDKDFTSKLRINIDITVAMKCQYIGADVLDLAETMVASDGLEYEPVNFELSPLQRIWQLTLWHIQERLRVEHSLQDVLFKSALNIAPPSAIKNDDSSAPLNACRIHGHLYVNKVAGNFHITVGKSIPHPRGHAHLAALVSHDSFNFSHRINHLSFGEMIPGIISTLDGTEKVSTESNHMFQYFITIVPTKLNTYKITADTHQYSVTERERVINHAAGSHGVSGIFMKYDISSLMIRVTEQHMPLWQFLVRLCGIVGGIFSTTGMLHGMVGFLVDIICCRFKMGIYRNFKVSVVLLTDYALL
;
A
#
# COMPACT_ATOMS: atom_id res chain seq x y z
N MET A 1 -37.83 -5.48 28.19
CA MET A 1 -36.99 -6.65 27.87
C MET A 1 -37.20 -7.74 28.92
N ARG A 2 -38.00 -8.78 28.63
CA ARG A 2 -38.26 -9.89 29.57
C ARG A 2 -37.11 -10.91 29.47
N ARG A 3 -36.38 -11.12 30.56
CA ARG A 3 -35.41 -12.22 30.71
C ARG A 3 -36.15 -13.55 30.50
N LEU A 4 -35.96 -14.18 29.35
CA LEU A 4 -36.36 -15.56 29.12
C LEU A 4 -35.59 -16.44 30.12
N THR A 5 -36.31 -17.07 31.05
CA THR A 5 -35.72 -18.04 31.95
C THR A 5 -35.22 -19.22 31.13
N LYS A 6 -34.00 -19.74 31.43
CA LYS A 6 -33.36 -20.85 30.69
C LYS A 6 -34.31 -22.00 30.36
N LYS A 7 -35.26 -22.31 31.26
CA LYS A 7 -36.29 -23.35 31.08
C LYS A 7 -37.26 -23.07 29.92
N LYS A 8 -37.69 -21.81 29.72
CA LYS A 8 -38.58 -21.45 28.61
C LYS A 8 -37.86 -21.51 27.26
N ALA A 9 -36.59 -21.09 27.21
CA ALA A 9 -35.77 -21.22 26.00
C ALA A 9 -35.51 -22.70 25.66
N LEU A 10 -35.22 -23.53 26.66
CA LEU A 10 -35.06 -24.98 26.50
C LEU A 10 -36.31 -25.65 25.95
N ASN A 11 -37.50 -25.30 26.45
CA ASN A 11 -38.75 -25.86 25.93
C ASN A 11 -39.04 -25.41 24.49
N LEU A 12 -38.76 -24.16 24.15
CA LEU A 12 -38.96 -23.64 22.80
C LEU A 12 -38.01 -24.31 21.79
N VAL A 13 -36.75 -24.56 22.18
CA VAL A 13 -35.81 -25.35 21.38
C VAL A 13 -36.26 -26.81 21.25
N LYS A 14 -36.89 -27.37 22.29
CA LYS A 14 -37.41 -28.74 22.28
C LYS A 14 -38.67 -28.91 21.43
N GLU A 15 -39.48 -27.86 21.27
CA GLU A 15 -40.63 -27.84 20.35
C GLU A 15 -40.23 -27.60 18.88
N LEU A 16 -39.07 -27.00 18.63
CA LEU A 16 -38.51 -26.82 17.28
C LEU A 16 -37.70 -28.05 16.78
N ASP A 17 -37.52 -29.06 17.64
CA ASP A 17 -36.83 -30.31 17.31
C ASP A 17 -37.78 -31.24 16.53
N ALA A 18 -37.72 -31.18 15.20
CA ALA A 18 -38.62 -31.89 14.29
C ALA A 18 -38.38 -33.41 14.19
N PHE A 19 -37.45 -33.95 14.99
CA PHE A 19 -37.07 -35.36 14.94
C PHE A 19 -37.23 -36.07 16.30
N PRO A 20 -37.85 -37.26 16.35
CA PRO A 20 -37.97 -38.02 17.58
C PRO A 20 -36.58 -38.45 18.07
N LYS A 21 -36.24 -38.10 19.32
CA LYS A 21 -34.97 -38.52 19.92
C LYS A 21 -34.93 -40.03 20.12
N ILE A 22 -33.93 -40.64 19.51
CA ILE A 22 -33.65 -42.07 19.58
C ILE A 22 -33.26 -42.40 21.04
N PRO A 23 -33.68 -43.56 21.61
CA PRO A 23 -33.29 -43.96 22.95
C PRO A 23 -31.76 -44.04 23.09
N ASP A 24 -31.22 -43.58 24.21
CA ASP A 24 -29.77 -43.52 24.47
C ASP A 24 -29.06 -44.88 24.34
N SER A 25 -29.81 -46.00 24.39
CA SER A 25 -29.30 -47.36 24.18
C SER A 25 -28.86 -47.65 22.74
N TYR A 26 -29.27 -46.85 21.76
CA TYR A 26 -28.90 -46.99 20.35
C TYR A 26 -27.89 -45.94 19.87
N VAL A 27 -27.37 -45.12 20.79
CA VAL A 27 -26.44 -44.03 20.50
C VAL A 27 -25.07 -44.37 21.08
N GLU A 28 -24.18 -44.94 20.28
CA GLU A 28 -22.78 -45.06 20.67
C GLU A 28 -22.06 -43.73 20.46
N SER A 29 -21.82 -42.99 21.55
CA SER A 29 -21.04 -41.76 21.51
C SER A 29 -19.56 -42.07 21.38
N THR A 30 -19.00 -41.96 20.17
CA THR A 30 -17.56 -42.11 19.95
C THR A 30 -16.82 -40.83 20.36
N ALA A 31 -15.81 -40.94 21.23
CA ALA A 31 -15.00 -39.79 21.67
C ALA A 31 -14.29 -39.08 20.49
N SER A 32 -14.04 -39.78 19.38
CA SER A 32 -13.48 -39.26 18.14
C SER A 32 -14.46 -38.37 17.35
N GLY A 33 -15.78 -38.52 17.53
CA GLY A 33 -16.76 -37.67 16.88
C GLY A 33 -16.71 -36.24 17.43
N GLY A 34 -16.54 -36.10 18.74
CA GLY A 34 -16.44 -34.79 19.41
C GLY A 34 -15.25 -33.96 18.93
N THR A 35 -14.09 -34.59 18.68
CA THR A 35 -12.90 -33.89 18.17
C THR A 35 -13.05 -33.45 16.70
N ALA A 36 -13.79 -34.21 15.89
CA ALA A 36 -14.09 -33.83 14.51
C ALA A 36 -15.03 -32.60 14.44
N PHE A 37 -16.05 -32.54 15.29
CA PHE A 37 -16.96 -31.39 15.35
C PHE A 37 -16.28 -30.11 15.85
N THR A 38 -15.41 -30.18 16.86
CA THR A 38 -14.66 -29.01 17.34
C THR A 38 -13.69 -28.50 16.28
N PHE A 39 -13.01 -29.40 15.57
CA PHE A 39 -12.11 -29.04 14.47
C PHE A 39 -12.87 -28.42 13.28
N MET A 40 -14.05 -28.97 12.95
CA MET A 40 -14.95 -28.41 11.93
C MET A 40 -15.40 -26.99 12.28
N ALA A 41 -15.80 -26.76 13.54
CA ALA A 41 -16.19 -25.44 14.00
C ALA A 41 -15.03 -24.44 13.94
N LEU A 42 -13.81 -24.87 14.31
CA LEU A 42 -12.62 -24.03 14.23
C LEU A 42 -12.30 -23.63 12.78
N LEU A 43 -12.29 -24.59 11.85
CA LEU A 43 -12.02 -24.31 10.44
C LEU A 43 -13.10 -23.42 9.82
N ALA A 44 -14.38 -23.66 10.12
CA ALA A 44 -15.47 -22.80 9.68
C ALA A 44 -15.35 -21.36 10.23
N PHE A 45 -14.89 -21.22 11.48
CA PHE A 45 -14.65 -19.91 12.10
C PHE A 45 -13.48 -19.17 11.44
N LEU A 46 -12.37 -19.86 11.17
CA LEU A 46 -11.24 -19.29 10.42
C LEU A 46 -11.64 -18.90 9.00
N GLU A 47 -12.40 -19.76 8.32
CA GLU A 47 -12.92 -19.52 6.98
C GLU A 47 -13.87 -18.32 6.95
N PHE A 48 -14.66 -18.10 8.00
CA PHE A 48 -15.50 -16.91 8.14
C PHE A 48 -14.67 -15.62 8.25
N PHE A 49 -13.52 -15.64 8.95
CA PHE A 49 -12.63 -14.47 8.96
C PHE A 49 -12.02 -14.21 7.59
N VAL A 50 -11.61 -15.25 6.87
CA VAL A 50 -11.11 -15.12 5.49
C VAL A 50 -12.20 -14.57 4.58
N TYR A 51 -13.44 -15.05 4.72
CA TYR A 51 -14.57 -14.55 3.96
C TYR A 51 -14.79 -13.06 4.21
N ARG A 52 -14.68 -12.60 5.47
CA ARG A 52 -14.86 -11.19 5.84
C ARG A 52 -13.71 -10.28 5.41
N ASP A 53 -12.53 -10.82 5.15
CA ASP A 53 -11.41 -10.03 4.65
C ASP A 53 -11.58 -9.74 3.16
N THR A 54 -11.03 -8.61 2.74
CA THR A 54 -11.03 -8.17 1.34
C THR A 54 -9.63 -8.35 0.77
N TRP A 55 -9.47 -8.35 -0.54
CA TRP A 55 -8.14 -8.32 -1.16
C TRP A 55 -8.09 -7.27 -2.25
N MET A 56 -6.91 -6.69 -2.45
CA MET A 56 -6.65 -5.75 -3.52
C MET A 56 -6.32 -6.52 -4.79
N LYS A 57 -7.06 -6.25 -5.87
CA LYS A 57 -6.82 -6.83 -7.19
C LYS A 57 -6.26 -5.76 -8.12
N TYR A 58 -5.11 -6.07 -8.71
CA TYR A 58 -4.39 -5.21 -9.65
C TYR A 58 -4.65 -5.70 -11.08
N GLU A 59 -5.22 -4.85 -11.91
CA GLU A 59 -5.45 -5.10 -13.33
C GLU A 59 -4.72 -4.05 -14.16
N TYR A 60 -4.04 -4.47 -15.22
CA TYR A 60 -3.32 -3.57 -16.12
C TYR A 60 -4.19 -3.28 -17.35
N GLU A 61 -4.43 -2.00 -17.59
CA GLU A 61 -5.22 -1.50 -18.71
C GLU A 61 -4.39 -0.47 -19.51
N VAL A 62 -4.82 -0.16 -20.72
CA VAL A 62 -4.24 0.95 -21.49
C VAL A 62 -4.93 2.23 -21.07
N ASP A 63 -4.15 3.27 -20.79
CA ASP A 63 -4.70 4.60 -20.54
C ASP A 63 -5.32 5.18 -21.83
N LYS A 64 -6.59 5.56 -21.76
CA LYS A 64 -7.34 6.12 -22.89
C LYS A 64 -7.60 7.61 -22.74
N ASP A 65 -7.28 8.18 -21.58
CA ASP A 65 -7.53 9.59 -21.30
C ASP A 65 -6.28 10.42 -21.56
N PHE A 66 -6.26 11.07 -22.71
CA PHE A 66 -5.19 12.00 -23.12
C PHE A 66 -5.57 13.47 -22.95
N THR A 67 -6.81 13.74 -22.51
CA THR A 67 -7.39 15.09 -22.50
C THR A 67 -7.34 15.74 -21.13
N SER A 68 -7.31 14.95 -20.06
CA SER A 68 -7.19 15.47 -18.71
C SER A 68 -5.84 16.15 -18.49
N LYS A 69 -5.86 17.14 -17.59
CA LYS A 69 -4.64 17.75 -17.08
C LYS A 69 -4.09 16.91 -15.94
N LEU A 70 -2.77 16.78 -15.89
CA LEU A 70 -2.07 16.15 -14.79
C LEU A 70 -1.84 17.19 -13.69
N ARG A 71 -2.30 16.90 -12.47
CA ARG A 71 -1.98 17.68 -11.29
C ARG A 71 -0.63 17.24 -10.73
N ILE A 72 0.28 18.16 -10.49
CA ILE A 72 1.54 17.90 -9.78
C ILE A 72 1.46 18.61 -8.43
N ASN A 73 1.62 17.86 -7.34
CA ASN A 73 1.67 18.39 -5.98
C ASN A 73 3.14 18.41 -5.53
N ILE A 74 3.60 19.57 -5.07
CA ILE A 74 5.02 19.81 -4.81
C ILE A 74 5.15 20.41 -3.42
N ASP A 75 6.11 19.92 -2.63
CA ASP A 75 6.63 20.55 -1.42
C ASP A 75 8.13 20.24 -1.34
N ILE A 76 8.95 21.19 -1.79
CA ILE A 76 10.41 21.06 -1.88
C ILE A 76 11.05 22.25 -1.18
N THR A 77 12.03 21.98 -0.32
CA THR A 77 12.85 23.01 0.33
C THR A 77 14.24 23.05 -0.30
N VAL A 78 14.67 24.20 -0.81
CA VAL A 78 15.99 24.41 -1.44
C VAL A 78 16.83 25.33 -0.56
N ALA A 79 18.13 25.03 -0.41
CA ALA A 79 19.10 25.79 0.40
C ALA A 79 19.53 27.13 -0.25
N MET A 80 18.55 27.88 -0.78
CA MET A 80 18.72 29.20 -1.36
C MET A 80 17.57 30.11 -0.95
N LYS A 81 17.81 31.42 -0.92
CA LYS A 81 16.76 32.41 -0.66
C LYS A 81 15.72 32.44 -1.79
N CYS A 82 14.45 32.60 -1.43
CA CYS A 82 13.33 32.62 -2.39
C CYS A 82 13.44 33.69 -3.48
N GLN A 83 14.20 34.76 -3.25
CA GLN A 83 14.39 35.84 -4.22
C GLN A 83 15.27 35.42 -5.42
N TYR A 84 16.10 34.39 -5.24
CA TYR A 84 17.10 33.97 -6.22
C TYR A 84 16.75 32.70 -6.96
N ILE A 85 15.62 32.06 -6.68
CA ILE A 85 15.21 30.82 -7.33
C ILE A 85 13.83 30.98 -7.96
N GLY A 86 13.63 30.27 -9.06
CA GLY A 86 12.34 30.17 -9.74
C GLY A 86 12.09 28.73 -10.16
N ALA A 87 10.85 28.28 -9.97
CA ALA A 87 10.37 27.00 -10.45
C ALA A 87 9.51 27.21 -11.70
N ASP A 88 9.71 26.37 -12.71
CA ASP A 88 8.96 26.42 -13.96
C ASP A 88 8.72 25.01 -14.53
N VAL A 89 7.70 24.86 -15.37
CA VAL A 89 7.40 23.64 -16.13
C VAL A 89 7.45 23.94 -17.62
N LEU A 90 8.27 23.15 -18.32
CA LEU A 90 8.25 23.11 -19.77
C LEU A 90 7.69 21.76 -20.21
N ASP A 91 6.65 21.76 -21.04
CA ASP A 91 6.15 20.53 -21.65
C ASP A 91 6.90 20.19 -22.96
N LEU A 92 6.68 19.00 -23.51
CA LEU A 92 7.30 18.56 -24.76
C LEU A 92 6.95 19.46 -25.96
N ALA A 93 5.86 20.24 -25.88
CA ALA A 93 5.49 21.24 -26.88
C ALA A 93 6.21 22.58 -26.68
N GLU A 94 7.15 22.65 -25.72
CA GLU A 94 7.86 23.86 -25.29
C GLU A 94 6.92 25.00 -24.88
N THR A 95 5.67 24.66 -24.53
CA THR A 95 4.70 25.63 -24.03
C THR A 95 4.90 25.79 -22.54
N MET A 96 5.04 27.04 -22.10
CA MET A 96 5.13 27.33 -20.68
C MET A 96 3.76 27.19 -20.03
N VAL A 97 3.72 26.39 -18.97
CA VAL A 97 2.55 26.30 -18.11
C VAL A 97 2.75 27.28 -16.95
N ALA A 98 1.78 28.17 -16.73
CA ALA A 98 1.87 29.14 -15.65
C ALA A 98 2.05 28.45 -14.29
N SER A 99 3.13 28.79 -13.59
CA SER A 99 3.46 28.30 -12.24
C SER A 99 2.73 29.06 -11.12
N ASP A 100 1.57 29.67 -11.42
CA ASP A 100 0.84 30.56 -10.51
C ASP A 100 0.33 29.86 -9.23
N GLY A 101 0.27 28.53 -9.23
CA GLY A 101 -0.14 27.72 -8.08
C GLY A 101 0.97 27.35 -7.09
N LEU A 102 2.19 27.87 -7.28
CA LEU A 102 3.34 27.64 -6.39
C LEU A 102 3.62 28.82 -5.46
N GLU A 103 3.69 28.55 -4.17
CA GLU A 103 4.02 29.50 -3.12
C GLU A 103 5.46 29.31 -2.63
N TYR A 104 6.14 30.43 -2.39
CA TYR A 104 7.53 30.49 -1.95
C TYR A 104 7.61 31.03 -0.52
N GLU A 105 7.88 30.16 0.45
CA GLU A 105 7.98 30.50 1.86
C GLU A 105 9.46 30.51 2.30
N PRO A 106 9.99 31.61 2.85
CA PRO A 106 11.35 31.63 3.38
C PRO A 106 11.43 30.80 4.66
N VAL A 107 12.35 29.84 4.70
CA VAL A 107 12.51 28.89 5.82
C VAL A 107 13.98 28.67 6.15
N ASN A 108 14.26 28.00 7.28
CA ASN A 108 15.58 27.46 7.53
C ASN A 108 15.74 26.09 6.83
N PHE A 109 16.94 25.81 6.32
CA PHE A 109 17.24 24.52 5.69
C PHE A 109 17.29 23.41 6.74
N GLU A 110 17.94 23.71 7.88
CA GLU A 110 18.09 22.80 8.99
C GLU A 110 16.76 22.53 9.69
N LEU A 111 16.52 21.26 9.99
CA LEU A 111 15.30 20.79 10.64
C LEU A 111 15.46 20.78 12.15
N SER A 112 14.34 21.00 12.85
CA SER A 112 14.28 20.73 14.29
C SER A 112 14.52 19.23 14.57
N PRO A 113 15.00 18.87 15.78
CA PRO A 113 15.22 17.46 16.13
C PRO A 113 13.99 16.57 15.93
N LEU A 114 12.79 17.08 16.23
CA LEU A 114 11.53 16.37 16.03
C LEU A 114 11.24 16.12 14.55
N GLN A 115 11.42 17.14 13.71
CA GLN A 115 11.24 17.01 12.26
C GLN A 115 12.29 16.08 11.63
N ARG A 116 13.53 16.07 12.15
CA ARG A 116 14.57 15.15 11.68
C ARG A 116 14.19 13.70 11.94
N ILE A 117 13.66 13.39 13.13
CA ILE A 117 13.18 12.04 13.47
C ILE A 117 12.05 11.62 12.52
N TRP A 118 11.11 12.53 12.25
CA TRP A 118 10.02 12.27 11.29
C TRP A 118 10.56 11.91 9.91
N GLN A 119 11.48 12.71 9.39
CA GLN A 119 12.05 12.47 8.08
C GLN A 119 12.85 11.16 8.01
N LEU A 120 13.62 10.84 9.05
CA LEU A 120 14.33 9.56 9.15
C LEU A 120 13.37 8.37 9.18
N THR A 121 12.20 8.54 9.81
CA THR A 121 11.15 7.51 9.86
C THR A 121 10.52 7.30 8.47
N LEU A 122 10.18 8.38 7.77
CA LEU A 122 9.69 8.32 6.39
C LEU A 122 10.68 7.63 5.46
N TRP A 123 11.96 7.98 5.56
CA TRP A 123 13.02 7.36 4.77
C TRP A 123 13.13 5.85 5.02
N HIS A 124 13.07 5.42 6.28
CA HIS A 124 13.06 3.98 6.63
C HIS A 124 11.84 3.24 6.09
N ILE A 125 10.65 3.84 6.20
CA ILE A 125 9.42 3.25 5.65
C ILE A 125 9.56 3.08 4.14
N GLN A 126 10.03 4.11 3.45
CA GLN A 126 10.20 4.10 2.01
C GLN A 126 11.20 3.04 1.55
N GLU A 127 12.32 2.88 2.23
CA GLU A 127 13.31 1.86 1.89
C GLU A 127 12.75 0.44 2.04
N ARG A 128 11.91 0.21 3.05
CA ARG A 128 11.20 -1.07 3.21
C ARG A 128 10.16 -1.29 2.11
N LEU A 129 9.42 -0.26 1.73
CA LEU A 129 8.42 -0.33 0.65
C LEU A 129 9.06 -0.66 -0.71
N ARG A 130 10.31 -0.26 -0.96
CA ARG A 130 11.04 -0.61 -2.19
C ARG A 130 11.37 -2.11 -2.26
N VAL A 131 11.61 -2.75 -1.13
CA VAL A 131 11.98 -4.18 -1.06
C VAL A 131 10.74 -5.07 -1.02
N GLU A 132 9.72 -4.67 -0.27
CA GLU A 132 8.51 -5.47 -0.02
C GLU A 132 7.28 -4.80 -0.66
N HIS A 133 7.05 -5.07 -1.95
CA HIS A 133 5.89 -4.53 -2.69
C HIS A 133 4.53 -4.91 -2.07
N SER A 134 4.43 -6.02 -1.33
CA SER A 134 3.22 -6.44 -0.61
C SER A 134 2.82 -5.51 0.53
N LEU A 135 3.73 -4.65 1.01
CA LEU A 135 3.41 -3.67 2.06
C LEU A 135 2.54 -2.52 1.55
N GLN A 136 2.50 -2.26 0.23
CA GLN A 136 1.59 -1.27 -0.34
C GLN A 136 0.13 -1.64 -0.08
N ASP A 137 -0.22 -2.94 -0.10
CA ASP A 137 -1.56 -3.43 0.22
C ASP A 137 -1.98 -3.07 1.66
N VAL A 138 -1.03 -3.17 2.59
CA VAL A 138 -1.24 -2.80 4.00
C VAL A 138 -1.44 -1.30 4.12
N LEU A 139 -0.71 -0.48 3.36
CA LEU A 139 -0.89 0.98 3.37
C LEU A 139 -2.25 1.41 2.81
N PHE A 140 -2.68 0.83 1.69
CA PHE A 140 -3.99 1.11 1.11
C PHE A 140 -5.14 0.74 2.06
N LYS A 141 -5.03 -0.40 2.77
CA LYS A 141 -6.03 -0.83 3.76
C LYS A 141 -5.96 -0.06 5.08
N SER A 142 -4.75 0.27 5.54
CA SER A 142 -4.51 0.88 6.85
C SER A 142 -4.80 2.38 6.87
N ALA A 143 -4.86 3.03 5.69
CA ALA A 143 -5.10 4.48 5.54
C ALA A 143 -4.44 5.24 6.69
N LEU A 144 -3.13 5.02 6.85
CA LEU A 144 -2.41 5.51 8.01
C LEU A 144 -2.60 7.02 8.08
N ASN A 145 -3.22 7.50 9.17
CA ASN A 145 -3.24 8.90 9.58
C ASN A 145 -1.83 9.31 10.06
N ILE A 146 -0.83 9.04 9.23
CA ILE A 146 0.51 9.57 9.34
C ILE A 146 0.39 11.01 8.87
N ALA A 147 -0.04 11.88 9.79
CA ALA A 147 0.13 13.31 9.61
C ALA A 147 1.59 13.64 9.96
N PRO A 148 2.30 14.42 9.13
CA PRO A 148 3.57 14.99 9.58
C PRO A 148 3.32 15.76 10.89
N PRO A 149 4.28 15.76 11.83
CA PRO A 149 4.16 16.62 13.00
C PRO A 149 3.90 18.03 12.49
N SER A 150 2.79 18.63 12.93
CA SER A 150 2.42 20.00 12.58
C SER A 150 3.65 20.87 12.78
N ALA A 151 4.03 21.63 11.75
CA ALA A 151 5.15 22.55 11.85
C ALA A 151 4.84 23.51 13.01
N ILE A 152 5.44 23.24 14.17
CA ILE A 152 5.45 24.18 15.26
C ILE A 152 6.27 25.34 14.71
N LYS A 153 5.58 26.44 14.36
CA LYS A 153 6.24 27.71 14.08
C LYS A 153 6.88 28.16 15.38
N ASN A 154 8.09 27.69 15.65
CA ASN A 154 8.94 28.28 16.66
C ASN A 154 9.35 29.64 16.11
N ASP A 155 8.55 30.65 16.44
CA ASP A 155 8.72 32.07 16.15
C ASP A 155 9.89 32.68 16.94
N ASP A 156 10.98 31.92 17.11
CA ASP A 156 12.06 32.30 18.02
C ASP A 156 13.43 31.88 17.49
N SER A 157 13.70 32.24 16.23
CA SER A 157 15.07 32.26 15.74
C SER A 157 15.31 33.51 14.90
N SER A 158 16.05 34.45 15.48
CA SER A 158 16.72 35.58 14.82
C SER A 158 17.79 35.14 13.79
N ALA A 159 17.79 33.86 13.42
CA ALA A 159 18.69 33.28 12.44
C ALA A 159 18.23 33.66 11.02
N PRO A 160 19.17 33.99 10.11
CA PRO A 160 18.81 34.32 8.74
C PRO A 160 18.17 33.10 8.05
N LEU A 161 16.99 33.30 7.45
CA LEU A 161 16.31 32.31 6.63
C LEU A 161 17.11 32.11 5.34
N ASN A 162 17.81 30.98 5.26
CA ASN A 162 18.76 30.66 4.18
C ASN A 162 18.21 29.66 3.16
N ALA A 163 16.95 29.24 3.30
CA ALA A 163 16.28 28.33 2.39
C ALA A 163 14.93 28.86 1.93
N CYS A 164 14.40 28.22 0.91
CA CYS A 164 13.10 28.51 0.34
C CYS A 164 12.30 27.22 0.19
N ARG A 165 11.10 27.21 0.78
CA ARG A 165 10.13 26.15 0.61
C ARG A 165 9.19 26.52 -0.52
N ILE A 166 9.25 25.74 -1.59
CA ILE A 166 8.39 25.84 -2.76
C ILE A 166 7.31 24.77 -2.58
N HIS A 167 6.07 25.21 -2.37
CA HIS A 167 4.96 24.30 -2.13
C HIS A 167 3.69 24.75 -2.84
N GLY A 168 2.83 23.79 -3.16
CA GLY A 168 1.58 24.06 -3.87
C GLY A 168 1.24 22.97 -4.87
N HIS A 169 0.43 23.32 -5.85
CA HIS A 169 0.04 22.40 -6.91
C HIS A 169 -0.12 23.15 -8.23
N LEU A 170 0.17 22.45 -9.31
CA LEU A 170 0.07 23.00 -10.66
C LEU A 170 -0.56 21.97 -11.61
N TYR A 171 -1.25 22.46 -12.63
CA TYR A 171 -1.94 21.62 -13.62
C TYR A 171 -1.21 21.72 -14.95
N VAL A 172 -0.64 20.61 -15.39
CA VAL A 172 0.11 20.51 -16.64
C VAL A 172 -0.63 19.63 -17.65
N ASN A 173 -0.26 19.76 -18.91
CA ASN A 173 -0.71 18.82 -19.93
C ASN A 173 -0.19 17.41 -19.60
N LYS A 174 -1.00 16.39 -19.89
CA LYS A 174 -0.64 14.99 -19.68
C LYS A 174 0.29 14.48 -20.78
N VAL A 175 1.46 15.08 -20.85
CA VAL A 175 2.56 14.77 -21.79
C VAL A 175 3.88 14.77 -21.02
N ALA A 176 4.93 14.26 -21.65
CA ALA A 176 6.27 14.38 -21.09
C ALA A 176 6.64 15.86 -20.88
N GLY A 177 7.37 16.14 -19.79
CA GLY A 177 7.75 17.50 -19.44
C GLY A 177 8.92 17.56 -18.47
N ASN A 178 9.31 18.78 -18.13
CA ASN A 178 10.46 19.09 -17.31
C ASN A 178 10.10 20.19 -16.33
N PHE A 179 9.74 19.80 -15.10
CA PHE A 179 9.66 20.72 -13.98
C PHE A 179 11.07 20.98 -13.47
N HIS A 180 11.47 22.24 -13.34
CA HIS A 180 12.82 22.56 -12.93
C HIS A 180 12.88 23.80 -12.06
N ILE A 181 13.84 23.79 -11.14
CA ILE A 181 14.14 24.86 -10.20
C ILE A 181 15.57 25.32 -10.49
N THR A 182 15.71 26.57 -10.90
CA THR A 182 16.99 27.16 -11.31
C THR A 182 17.11 28.58 -10.75
N VAL A 183 18.27 29.21 -10.97
CA VAL A 183 18.55 30.57 -10.48
C VAL A 183 17.73 31.59 -11.26
N GLY A 184 16.93 32.40 -10.55
CA GLY A 184 16.14 33.49 -11.12
C GLY A 184 14.73 33.07 -11.49
N LYS A 185 13.80 34.03 -11.42
CA LYS A 185 12.43 33.84 -11.91
C LYS A 185 12.45 33.64 -13.43
N SER A 186 11.61 32.75 -13.94
CA SER A 186 11.48 32.58 -15.38
C SER A 186 10.85 33.82 -16.00
N ILE A 187 11.41 34.25 -17.13
CA ILE A 187 10.82 35.29 -17.97
C ILE A 187 10.45 34.66 -19.32
N PRO A 188 9.20 34.81 -19.79
CA PRO A 188 8.79 34.36 -21.11
C PRO A 188 9.64 34.98 -22.21
N HIS A 189 10.25 34.16 -23.07
CA HIS A 189 10.96 34.61 -24.26
C HIS A 189 10.40 33.91 -25.52
N PRO A 190 10.33 34.54 -26.69
CA PRO A 190 9.74 33.92 -27.90
C PRO A 190 10.50 32.69 -28.46
N ARG A 191 11.63 32.29 -27.85
CA ARG A 191 12.42 31.08 -28.20
C ARG A 191 12.64 30.13 -27.00
N GLY A 192 11.75 30.19 -26.01
CA GLY A 192 11.84 29.41 -24.76
C GLY A 192 11.74 30.31 -23.53
N HIS A 193 12.47 30.00 -22.47
CA HIS A 193 12.51 30.86 -21.29
C HIS A 193 13.94 31.11 -20.84
N ALA A 194 14.17 32.32 -20.34
CA ALA A 194 15.44 32.70 -19.75
C ALA A 194 15.20 32.94 -18.27
N HIS A 195 16.10 32.43 -17.43
CA HIS A 195 16.13 32.82 -16.03
C HIS A 195 17.11 33.98 -15.85
N LEU A 196 16.69 34.99 -15.09
CA LEU A 196 17.55 36.12 -14.75
C LEU A 196 18.58 35.70 -13.69
N ALA A 197 19.69 35.12 -14.14
CA ALA A 197 20.86 34.87 -13.30
C ALA A 197 21.75 36.13 -13.13
N ALA A 198 21.51 37.21 -13.89
CA ALA A 198 22.41 38.35 -14.03
C ALA A 198 22.62 39.22 -12.78
N LEU A 199 21.83 39.02 -11.71
CA LEU A 199 21.89 39.80 -10.45
C LEU A 199 22.51 39.04 -9.28
N VAL A 200 22.91 37.77 -9.45
CA VAL A 200 23.43 36.91 -8.38
C VAL A 200 24.82 36.41 -8.75
N SER A 201 25.81 36.58 -7.88
CA SER A 201 27.18 36.13 -8.15
C SER A 201 27.24 34.59 -8.25
N HIS A 202 28.00 34.09 -9.23
CA HIS A 202 28.15 32.66 -9.55
C HIS A 202 28.76 31.81 -8.41
N ASP A 203 29.27 32.43 -7.36
CA ASP A 203 29.94 31.74 -6.24
C ASP A 203 28.99 31.31 -5.12
N SER A 204 27.68 31.54 -5.25
CA SER A 204 26.71 31.41 -4.13
C SER A 204 25.53 30.47 -4.37
N PHE A 205 25.49 29.70 -5.46
CA PHE A 205 24.36 28.79 -5.68
C PHE A 205 24.50 27.54 -4.83
N ASN A 206 23.43 27.15 -4.15
CA ASN A 206 23.42 25.92 -3.35
C ASN A 206 22.12 25.17 -3.61
N PHE A 207 22.14 24.26 -4.57
CA PHE A 207 20.99 23.43 -4.92
C PHE A 207 20.80 22.22 -4.00
N SER A 208 21.42 22.21 -2.81
CA SER A 208 21.05 21.28 -1.75
C SER A 208 19.57 21.44 -1.46
N HIS A 209 18.85 20.33 -1.43
CA HIS A 209 17.40 20.37 -1.33
C HIS A 209 16.85 19.16 -0.61
N ARG A 210 15.64 19.32 -0.11
CA ARG A 210 14.83 18.30 0.53
C ARG A 210 13.48 18.26 -0.15
N ILE A 211 13.04 17.07 -0.52
CA ILE A 211 11.72 16.84 -1.08
C ILE A 211 10.85 16.38 0.08
N ASN A 212 9.99 17.27 0.58
CA ASN A 212 9.05 16.92 1.65
C ASN A 212 7.91 16.07 1.08
N HIS A 213 7.37 16.48 -0.06
CA HIS A 213 6.34 15.72 -0.78
C HIS A 213 6.40 15.98 -2.29
N LEU A 214 6.28 14.92 -3.08
CA LEU A 214 6.07 15.01 -4.52
C LEU A 214 5.05 13.94 -4.95
N SER A 215 3.92 14.35 -5.48
CA SER A 215 2.90 13.42 -5.97
C SER A 215 2.21 13.92 -7.23
N PHE A 216 1.57 12.98 -7.93
CA PHE A 216 0.93 13.22 -9.22
C PHE A 216 -0.54 12.76 -9.16
N GLY A 217 -1.46 13.61 -9.62
CA GLY A 217 -2.91 13.39 -9.53
C GLY A 217 -3.52 13.84 -8.20
N GLU A 218 -4.62 13.20 -7.83
CA GLU A 218 -5.33 13.48 -6.59
C GLU A 218 -4.56 12.97 -5.37
N MET A 219 -4.46 13.80 -4.33
CA MET A 219 -3.79 13.43 -3.09
C MET A 219 -4.69 12.53 -2.27
N ILE A 220 -4.25 11.29 -2.06
CA ILE A 220 -4.95 10.32 -1.23
C ILE A 220 -4.16 10.14 0.08
N PRO A 221 -4.80 10.28 1.25
CA PRO A 221 -4.11 10.08 2.52
C PRO A 221 -3.61 8.63 2.63
N GLY A 222 -2.37 8.47 3.10
CA GLY A 222 -1.74 7.16 3.32
C GLY A 222 -0.90 6.63 2.15
N ILE A 223 -0.89 7.30 0.99
CA ILE A 223 0.08 7.00 -0.08
C ILE A 223 1.37 7.78 0.17
N ILE A 224 2.47 7.04 0.38
CA ILE A 224 3.81 7.59 0.50
C ILE A 224 4.47 7.52 -0.86
N SER A 225 4.91 8.67 -1.39
CA SER A 225 5.53 8.75 -2.71
C SER A 225 7.04 8.45 -2.66
N THR A 226 7.61 8.05 -3.79
CA THR A 226 8.99 7.51 -3.85
C THR A 226 10.09 8.56 -3.72
N LEU A 227 9.77 9.85 -3.58
CA LEU A 227 10.74 10.90 -3.27
C LEU A 227 10.44 11.62 -1.95
N ASP A 228 9.40 11.19 -1.23
CA ASP A 228 8.98 11.86 0.00
C ASP A 228 10.01 11.68 1.11
N GLY A 229 10.44 12.78 1.74
CA GLY A 229 11.45 12.76 2.79
C GLY A 229 12.89 12.59 2.29
N THR A 230 13.15 12.63 0.99
CA THR A 230 14.51 12.57 0.44
C THR A 230 15.25 13.90 0.63
N GLU A 231 16.55 13.83 0.93
CA GLU A 231 17.42 14.99 1.11
C GLU A 231 18.72 14.79 0.35
N LYS A 232 19.15 15.81 -0.40
CA LYS A 232 20.40 15.86 -1.13
C LYS A 232 21.17 17.09 -0.71
N VAL A 233 22.38 16.86 -0.20
CA VAL A 233 23.30 17.93 0.21
C VAL A 233 24.53 17.86 -0.68
N SER A 234 24.90 18.98 -1.28
CA SER A 234 26.15 19.12 -2.04
C SER A 234 27.05 20.16 -1.38
N THR A 235 28.36 19.89 -1.43
CA THR A 235 29.41 20.81 -0.96
C THR A 235 29.79 21.83 -2.03
N GLU A 236 29.45 21.58 -3.30
CA GLU A 236 29.86 22.37 -4.46
C GLU A 236 28.76 23.34 -4.90
N SER A 237 29.14 24.56 -5.30
CA SER A 237 28.20 25.65 -5.60
C SER A 237 27.53 25.58 -6.98
N ASN A 238 27.82 24.55 -7.79
CA ASN A 238 27.29 24.43 -9.16
C ASN A 238 26.87 22.99 -9.48
N HIS A 239 25.97 22.44 -8.66
CA HIS A 239 25.40 21.12 -8.88
C HIS A 239 24.17 21.14 -9.79
N MET A 240 24.06 20.11 -10.62
CA MET A 240 22.87 19.77 -11.38
C MET A 240 22.32 18.43 -10.86
N PHE A 241 21.11 18.47 -10.32
CA PHE A 241 20.35 17.29 -9.89
C PHE A 241 19.29 16.98 -10.94
N GLN A 242 19.26 15.74 -11.42
CA GLN A 242 18.30 15.29 -12.42
C GLN A 242 17.54 14.08 -11.89
N TYR A 243 16.22 14.20 -11.87
CA TYR A 243 15.28 13.14 -11.54
C TYR A 243 14.53 12.76 -12.80
N PHE A 244 14.71 11.51 -13.24
CA PHE A 244 13.95 10.93 -14.34
C PHE A 244 12.79 10.15 -13.75
N ILE A 245 11.58 10.68 -13.92
CA ILE A 245 10.35 10.21 -13.29
C ILE A 245 9.49 9.53 -14.36
N THR A 246 9.08 8.30 -14.13
CA THR A 246 8.09 7.63 -14.99
C THR A 246 6.79 7.48 -14.22
N ILE A 247 5.77 8.18 -14.67
CA ILE A 247 4.45 8.29 -14.05
C ILE A 247 3.55 7.19 -14.61
N VAL A 248 2.90 6.43 -13.74
CA VAL A 248 1.96 5.36 -14.06
C VAL A 248 0.58 5.72 -13.51
N PRO A 249 -0.40 6.05 -14.39
CA PRO A 249 -1.77 6.30 -13.99
C PRO A 249 -2.36 5.13 -13.20
N THR A 250 -2.98 5.41 -12.06
CA THR A 250 -3.54 4.41 -11.15
C THR A 250 -4.96 4.78 -10.74
N LYS A 251 -5.94 3.97 -11.13
CA LYS A 251 -7.32 4.13 -10.69
C LYS A 251 -7.58 3.31 -9.44
N LEU A 252 -7.79 3.98 -8.32
CA LEU A 252 -8.12 3.33 -7.06
C LEU A 252 -9.64 3.27 -6.90
N ASN A 253 -10.17 2.06 -6.72
CA ASN A 253 -11.58 1.83 -6.40
C ASN A 253 -11.70 0.89 -5.20
N THR A 254 -11.87 1.49 -4.03
CA THR A 254 -11.98 0.83 -2.72
C THR A 254 -13.39 1.09 -2.17
N TYR A 255 -13.87 0.32 -1.18
CA TYR A 255 -15.23 0.55 -0.63
C TYR A 255 -15.47 1.95 -0.06
N LYS A 256 -14.40 2.67 0.31
CA LYS A 256 -14.47 4.01 0.92
C LYS A 256 -14.09 5.15 -0.04
N ILE A 257 -13.20 4.89 -0.99
CA ILE A 257 -12.53 5.93 -1.78
C ILE A 257 -12.46 5.45 -3.23
N THR A 258 -12.89 6.32 -4.14
CA THR A 258 -12.65 6.19 -5.57
C THR A 258 -11.87 7.43 -6.00
N ALA A 259 -10.65 7.25 -6.50
CA ALA A 259 -9.77 8.36 -6.84
C ALA A 259 -8.81 8.00 -7.98
N ASP A 260 -8.50 8.99 -8.81
CA ASP A 260 -7.53 8.89 -9.89
C ASP A 260 -6.17 9.43 -9.39
N THR A 261 -5.28 8.52 -9.03
CA THR A 261 -3.94 8.82 -8.53
C THR A 261 -2.88 8.34 -9.51
N HIS A 262 -1.62 8.67 -9.27
CA HIS A 262 -0.52 8.20 -10.09
C HIS A 262 0.60 7.71 -9.20
N GLN A 263 1.10 6.52 -9.52
CA GLN A 263 2.34 6.02 -8.96
C GLN A 263 3.50 6.43 -9.85
N TYR A 264 4.71 6.45 -9.33
CA TYR A 264 5.86 6.77 -10.16
C TYR A 264 7.13 6.09 -9.67
N SER A 265 8.01 5.79 -10.63
CA SER A 265 9.39 5.36 -10.38
C SER A 265 10.35 6.50 -10.69
N VAL A 266 11.52 6.49 -10.06
CA VAL A 266 12.53 7.54 -10.21
C VAL A 266 13.91 6.96 -10.43
N THR A 267 14.65 7.55 -11.35
CA THR A 267 16.10 7.39 -11.49
C THR A 267 16.78 8.74 -11.26
N GLU A 268 17.80 8.76 -10.41
CA GLU A 268 18.51 9.98 -10.02
C GLU A 268 19.87 10.07 -10.73
N ARG A 269 20.25 11.27 -11.16
CA ARG A 269 21.57 11.57 -11.72
C ARG A 269 22.06 12.91 -11.20
N GLU A 270 23.30 12.94 -10.73
CA GLU A 270 23.94 14.12 -10.19
C GLU A 270 25.19 14.46 -11.00
N ARG A 271 25.43 15.74 -11.27
CA ARG A 271 26.62 16.19 -11.99
C ARG A 271 27.04 17.58 -11.54
N VAL A 272 28.33 17.76 -11.27
CA VAL A 272 28.95 19.08 -11.06
C VAL A 272 29.13 19.77 -12.42
N ILE A 273 28.69 21.02 -12.51
CA ILE A 273 28.88 21.87 -13.69
C ILE A 273 30.17 22.66 -13.52
N ASN A 274 31.09 22.48 -14.46
CA ASN A 274 32.36 23.21 -14.51
C ASN A 274 32.69 23.53 -15.96
N HIS A 275 32.41 24.78 -16.35
CA HIS A 275 32.61 25.27 -17.71
C HIS A 275 34.10 25.25 -18.13
N ALA A 276 35.03 25.40 -17.19
CA ALA A 276 36.46 25.36 -17.47
C ALA A 276 36.97 23.93 -17.73
N ALA A 277 36.35 22.92 -17.12
CA ALA A 277 36.66 21.51 -17.32
C ALA A 277 35.84 20.86 -18.46
N GLY A 278 35.13 21.65 -19.27
CA GLY A 278 34.30 21.17 -20.38
C GLY A 278 32.92 20.60 -19.96
N SER A 279 32.54 20.70 -18.68
CA SER A 279 31.22 20.31 -18.19
C SER A 279 30.25 21.49 -18.34
N HIS A 280 29.71 21.65 -19.55
CA HIS A 280 28.68 22.64 -19.85
C HIS A 280 27.30 22.16 -19.40
N GLY A 281 26.50 23.08 -18.86
CA GLY A 281 25.12 22.82 -18.43
C GLY A 281 24.59 23.92 -17.53
N VAL A 282 23.32 23.81 -17.16
CA VAL A 282 22.67 24.71 -16.20
C VAL A 282 22.63 24.00 -14.85
N SER A 283 23.10 24.66 -13.79
CA SER A 283 22.95 24.17 -12.41
C SER A 283 21.52 24.38 -11.93
N GLY A 284 21.02 23.44 -11.15
CA GLY A 284 19.61 23.41 -10.79
C GLY A 284 19.10 22.02 -10.44
N ILE A 285 17.81 21.97 -10.13
CA ILE A 285 17.07 20.75 -9.86
C ILE A 285 16.11 20.54 -11.03
N PHE A 286 16.22 19.40 -11.70
CA PHE A 286 15.44 19.08 -12.89
C PHE A 286 14.67 17.79 -12.66
N MET A 287 13.34 17.85 -12.75
CA MET A 287 12.42 16.72 -12.65
C MET A 287 11.82 16.50 -14.04
N LYS A 288 12.46 15.61 -14.79
CA LYS A 288 12.01 15.19 -16.11
C LYS A 288 11.03 14.05 -15.93
N TYR A 289 9.77 14.28 -16.26
CA TYR A 289 8.73 13.30 -16.11
C TYR A 289 8.20 12.83 -17.47
N ASP A 290 7.91 11.55 -17.55
CA ASP A 290 7.26 10.91 -18.69
C ASP A 290 6.08 10.06 -18.21
N ILE A 291 5.05 9.93 -19.03
CA ILE A 291 3.79 9.27 -18.67
C ILE A 291 3.70 7.93 -19.39
N SER A 292 3.53 6.86 -18.62
CA SER A 292 3.34 5.50 -19.13
C SER A 292 1.99 5.38 -19.85
N SER A 293 1.98 4.63 -20.95
CA SER A 293 0.75 4.23 -21.65
C SER A 293 -0.04 3.13 -20.93
N LEU A 294 0.59 2.49 -19.94
CA LEU A 294 -0.04 1.49 -19.08
C LEU A 294 -0.63 2.16 -17.85
N MET A 295 -1.88 1.83 -17.56
CA MET A 295 -2.64 2.24 -16.38
C MET A 295 -2.87 1.02 -15.47
N ILE A 296 -2.84 1.24 -14.17
CA ILE A 296 -3.14 0.22 -13.17
C ILE A 296 -4.53 0.51 -12.59
N ARG A 297 -5.44 -0.46 -12.66
CA ARG A 297 -6.72 -0.43 -11.96
C ARG A 297 -6.61 -1.26 -10.69
N VAL A 298 -6.73 -0.61 -9.54
CA VAL A 298 -6.69 -1.25 -8.22
C VAL A 298 -8.11 -1.32 -7.68
N THR A 299 -8.65 -2.52 -7.57
CA THR A 299 -10.01 -2.75 -7.05
C THR A 299 -9.98 -3.55 -5.76
N GLU A 300 -10.76 -3.14 -4.78
CA GLU A 300 -10.99 -3.94 -3.58
C GLU A 300 -12.09 -4.97 -3.84
N GLN A 301 -11.76 -6.25 -3.70
CA GLN A 301 -12.68 -7.36 -3.93
C GLN A 301 -12.94 -8.14 -2.65
N HIS A 302 -14.14 -8.70 -2.56
CA HIS A 302 -14.55 -9.59 -1.48
C HIS A 302 -14.97 -10.93 -2.07
N MET A 303 -14.80 -12.00 -1.30
CA MET A 303 -15.24 -13.32 -1.73
C MET A 303 -16.76 -13.34 -1.93
N PRO A 304 -17.28 -13.81 -3.09
CA PRO A 304 -18.71 -13.95 -3.27
C PRO A 304 -19.27 -15.04 -2.36
N LEU A 305 -20.51 -14.86 -1.88
CA LEU A 305 -21.13 -15.75 -0.89
C LEU A 305 -21.24 -17.21 -1.38
N TRP A 306 -21.47 -17.43 -2.67
CA TRP A 306 -21.52 -18.79 -3.22
C TRP A 306 -20.18 -19.53 -3.04
N GLN A 307 -19.07 -18.82 -3.25
CA GLN A 307 -17.74 -19.42 -3.19
C GLN A 307 -17.39 -19.78 -1.74
N PHE A 308 -17.81 -18.95 -0.79
CA PHE A 308 -17.72 -19.26 0.63
C PHE A 308 -18.54 -20.51 1.00
N LEU A 309 -19.78 -20.62 0.51
CA LEU A 309 -20.62 -21.81 0.78
C LEU A 309 -20.01 -23.09 0.22
N VAL A 310 -19.46 -23.05 -1.00
CA VAL A 310 -18.76 -24.20 -1.60
C VAL A 310 -17.53 -24.59 -0.78
N ARG A 311 -16.75 -23.62 -0.31
CA ARG A 311 -15.60 -23.86 0.58
C ARG A 311 -16.03 -24.46 1.91
N LEU A 312 -17.11 -23.97 2.52
CA LEU A 312 -17.66 -24.52 3.76
C LEU A 312 -18.12 -25.97 3.60
N CYS A 313 -18.82 -26.28 2.49
CA CYS A 313 -19.22 -27.65 2.17
C CYS A 313 -18.00 -28.56 1.97
N GLY A 314 -16.93 -28.05 1.34
CA GLY A 314 -15.65 -28.74 1.20
C GLY A 314 -14.98 -29.06 2.54
N ILE A 315 -15.03 -28.16 3.52
CA ILE A 315 -14.51 -28.40 4.88
C ILE A 315 -15.29 -29.54 5.56
N VAL A 316 -16.63 -29.47 5.52
CA VAL A 316 -17.49 -30.49 6.13
C VAL A 316 -17.25 -31.87 5.50
N GLY A 317 -17.27 -31.94 4.16
CA GLY A 317 -17.04 -33.17 3.42
C GLY A 317 -15.62 -33.73 3.61
N GLY A 318 -14.61 -32.86 3.63
CA GLY A 318 -13.22 -33.22 3.84
C GLY A 318 -12.97 -33.83 5.22
N ILE A 319 -13.54 -33.25 6.28
CA ILE A 319 -13.42 -33.79 7.65
C ILE A 319 -14.11 -35.15 7.76
N PHE A 320 -15.32 -35.29 7.19
CA PHE A 320 -16.06 -36.55 7.23
C PHE A 320 -15.31 -37.69 6.54
N SER A 321 -14.75 -37.42 5.35
CA SER A 321 -13.94 -38.40 4.60
C SER A 321 -12.63 -38.76 5.31
N THR A 322 -11.90 -37.76 5.81
CA THR A 322 -10.58 -37.98 6.44
C THR A 322 -10.67 -38.64 7.80
N THR A 323 -11.71 -38.39 8.59
CA THR A 323 -11.90 -38.99 9.92
C THR A 323 -12.01 -40.52 9.82
N GLY A 324 -12.78 -41.01 8.85
CA GLY A 324 -12.91 -42.46 8.62
C GLY A 324 -11.61 -43.11 8.16
N MET A 325 -10.89 -42.45 7.24
CA MET A 325 -9.60 -42.95 6.75
C MET A 325 -8.53 -42.95 7.85
N LEU A 326 -8.44 -41.88 8.64
CA LEU A 326 -7.50 -41.80 9.77
C LEU A 326 -7.80 -42.85 10.83
N HIS A 327 -9.07 -43.08 11.15
CA HIS A 327 -9.44 -44.15 12.09
C HIS A 327 -9.00 -45.53 11.57
N GLY A 328 -9.22 -45.81 10.28
CA GLY A 328 -8.77 -47.05 9.64
C GLY A 328 -7.24 -47.20 9.64
N MET A 329 -6.50 -46.13 9.32
CA MET A 329 -5.04 -46.13 9.34
C MET A 329 -4.45 -46.30 10.73
N VAL A 330 -5.00 -45.62 11.74
CA VAL A 330 -4.57 -45.75 13.14
C VAL A 330 -4.86 -47.16 13.64
N GLY A 331 -6.05 -47.70 13.36
CA GLY A 331 -6.39 -49.10 13.68
C GLY A 331 -5.39 -50.08 13.08
N PHE A 332 -5.09 -49.95 11.77
CA PHE A 332 -4.10 -50.78 11.09
C PHE A 332 -2.68 -50.66 11.67
N LEU A 333 -2.24 -49.44 12.01
CA LEU A 333 -0.95 -49.19 12.65
C LEU A 333 -0.88 -49.81 14.06
N VAL A 334 -1.94 -49.65 14.86
CA VAL A 334 -2.04 -50.27 16.18
C VAL A 334 -2.03 -51.78 16.06
N ASP A 335 -2.78 -52.36 15.13
CA ASP A 335 -2.79 -53.80 14.90
C ASP A 335 -1.42 -54.33 14.46
N ILE A 336 -0.72 -53.62 13.57
CA ILE A 336 0.65 -54.00 13.16
C ILE A 336 1.61 -53.93 14.35
N ILE A 337 1.56 -52.87 15.16
CA ILE A 337 2.46 -52.69 16.31
C ILE A 337 2.14 -53.73 17.40
N CYS A 338 0.88 -53.94 17.74
CA CYS A 338 0.45 -54.94 18.72
C CYS A 338 0.73 -56.38 18.25
N CYS A 339 0.53 -56.68 16.96
CA CYS A 339 0.85 -57.99 16.39
C CYS A 339 2.36 -58.23 16.27
N ARG A 340 3.16 -57.23 15.89
CA ARG A 340 4.63 -57.38 15.79
C ARG A 340 5.33 -57.41 17.15
N PHE A 341 4.84 -56.71 18.16
CA PHE A 341 5.48 -56.66 19.49
C PHE A 341 4.94 -57.69 20.50
N LYS A 342 3.96 -58.54 20.14
CA LYS A 342 3.41 -59.60 21.03
C LYS A 342 3.09 -59.08 22.45
N MET A 343 2.56 -57.87 22.56
CA MET A 343 2.01 -57.38 23.83
C MET A 343 0.66 -58.06 24.05
N GLY A 344 0.69 -59.23 24.67
CA GLY A 344 -0.49 -60.01 25.00
C GLY A 344 -1.33 -59.31 26.06
N ILE A 345 -2.37 -58.58 25.65
CA ILE A 345 -3.70 -58.54 26.28
C ILE A 345 -4.70 -58.26 25.14
N TYR A 346 -5.11 -59.31 24.42
CA TYR A 346 -6.34 -59.28 23.64
C TYR A 346 -7.40 -59.97 24.50
N ARG A 347 -8.19 -59.19 25.25
CA ARG A 347 -9.45 -59.68 25.81
C ARG A 347 -10.54 -59.31 24.83
N ASN A 348 -11.02 -60.32 24.09
CA ASN A 348 -12.13 -60.25 23.15
C ASN A 348 -13.26 -59.33 23.65
N PHE A 349 -13.50 -58.23 22.95
CA PHE A 349 -14.80 -57.57 22.95
C PHE A 349 -15.41 -57.79 21.57
N LYS A 350 -16.25 -58.83 21.46
CA LYS A 350 -17.16 -58.99 20.33
C LYS A 350 -18.17 -57.84 20.39
N VAL A 351 -18.07 -56.88 19.48
CA VAL A 351 -19.21 -56.04 19.12
C VAL A 351 -19.85 -56.68 17.90
N SER A 352 -21.09 -57.12 18.05
CA SER A 352 -21.90 -57.71 16.98
C SER A 352 -22.15 -56.68 15.89
N VAL A 353 -21.52 -56.88 14.73
CA VAL A 353 -21.90 -56.25 13.47
C VAL A 353 -23.23 -56.88 13.04
N VAL A 354 -24.33 -56.15 13.21
CA VAL A 354 -25.56 -56.43 12.45
C VAL A 354 -25.42 -55.69 11.13
N LEU A 355 -25.07 -56.45 10.10
CA LEU A 355 -25.21 -56.08 8.70
C LEU A 355 -26.68 -55.73 8.42
N LEU A 356 -26.92 -54.52 7.92
CA LEU A 356 -28.05 -54.22 7.06
C LEU A 356 -27.50 -53.59 5.78
N THR A 357 -26.86 -54.44 4.97
CA THR A 357 -26.87 -54.29 3.52
C THR A 357 -28.19 -54.87 3.03
N ASP A 358 -29.16 -54.01 2.72
CA ASP A 358 -30.09 -54.24 1.62
C ASP A 358 -30.72 -52.91 1.21
N TYR A 359 -30.96 -52.81 -0.10
CA TYR A 359 -31.51 -51.71 -0.90
C TYR A 359 -30.51 -50.80 -1.60
N ALA A 360 -29.90 -51.37 -2.65
CA ALA A 360 -29.87 -50.72 -3.95
C ALA A 360 -31.28 -50.71 -4.59
N LEU A 361 -31.51 -49.74 -5.50
CA LEU A 361 -32.67 -49.49 -6.38
C LEU A 361 -33.80 -48.59 -5.84
N LEU A 362 -33.60 -47.27 -5.91
CA LEU A 362 -34.23 -46.35 -6.89
C LEU A 362 -33.64 -44.94 -6.79
#